data_AF-A0A7J4CRC8-F1
#
_entry.id   AF-A0A7J4CRC8-F1
#
_cell.length_a   1.000
_cell.length_b   1.000
_cell.length_c   1.000
_cell.angle_alpha   90.00
_cell.angle_beta   90.00
_cell.angle_gamma   90.00
#
_symmetry.space_group_name_H-M   'P 1'
#
loop_
_entity.id
_entity.type
_entity.pdbx_description
1 polymer ?
#
loop_
_entity_poly.entity_id
_entity_poly.type
_entity_poly.pdbx_seq_one_letter_code
_entity_poly.pdbx_strand_id
1 'polypeptide(L)' 'MTFALASEVQLSEDETTIIMEEFDTMTKGIDAVGIFVHNVSIALPMFIPGFGIVWGLFAAFSTGIAFSAMKSTIPLLNQ' A
#
# COMPACT_ATOMS: atom_id res chain seq x y z
N MET A 1 -13.42 0.07 5.05
CA MET A 1 -13.62 1.52 5.30
C MET A 1 -12.30 2.28 5.24
N THR A 2 -11.30 1.96 6.07
CA THR A 2 -10.01 2.67 6.11
C THR A 2 -9.30 2.76 4.75
N PHE A 3 -9.21 1.64 4.02
CA PHE A 3 -8.68 1.63 2.64
C PHE A 3 -9.41 2.60 1.72
N ALA A 4 -10.74 2.51 1.67
CA ALA A 4 -11.57 3.33 0.79
C ALA A 4 -11.44 4.84 1.09
N LEU A 5 -11.22 5.21 2.36
CA LEU A 5 -10.97 6.61 2.71
C LEU A 5 -9.59 7.05 2.25
N ALA A 6 -8.57 6.23 2.51
CA ALA A 6 -7.20 6.52 2.10
C ALA A 6 -7.02 6.55 0.58
N SER A 7 -7.76 5.72 -0.17
CA SER A 7 -7.72 5.71 -1.64
C SER A 7 -8.31 6.95 -2.31
N GLU A 8 -9.06 7.77 -1.57
CA GLU A 8 -9.63 9.02 -2.08
C GLU A 8 -8.89 10.27 -1.58
N VAL A 9 -7.81 10.10 -0.81
CA VAL A 9 -6.97 11.21 -0.37
C VAL A 9 -6.29 11.83 -1.59
N GLN A 10 -6.51 13.13 -1.80
CA GLN A 10 -5.80 13.90 -2.83
C GLN A 10 -4.36 14.12 -2.38
N LEU A 11 -3.43 13.56 -3.14
CA LEU A 11 -1.99 13.72 -2.95
C LEU A 11 -1.47 14.83 -3.86
N SER A 12 -0.45 15.55 -3.40
CA SER A 12 0.31 16.44 -4.27
C SER A 12 1.12 15.66 -5.32
N GLU A 13 1.62 16.35 -6.34
CA GLU A 13 2.50 15.77 -7.35
C GLU A 13 3.80 15.23 -6.71
N ASP A 14 4.37 15.96 -5.76
CA ASP A 14 5.58 15.57 -5.03
C ASP A 14 5.36 14.29 -4.22
N GLU A 15 4.28 14.22 -3.44
CA GLU A 15 3.93 13.01 -2.66
C GLU A 15 3.67 11.81 -3.57
N THR A 16 2.94 12.03 -4.67
CA THR A 16 2.67 10.99 -5.67
C THR A 16 3.95 10.44 -6.25
N THR A 17 4.90 11.31 -6.60
CA THR A 17 6.19 10.93 -7.18
C THR A 17 6.99 10.08 -6.19
N ILE A 18 7.11 10.52 -4.93
CA ILE A 18 7.85 9.79 -3.89
C ILE A 18 7.25 8.39 -3.67
N ILE A 19 5.92 8.29 -3.55
CA ILE A 19 5.24 7.01 -3.32
C ILE A 19 5.43 6.07 -4.51
N MET A 20 5.37 6.58 -5.74
CA MET A 20 5.56 5.77 -6.95
C MET A 20 7.02 5.31 -7.12
N GLU A 21 8.00 6.13 -6.74
CA GLU A 21 9.42 5.73 -6.72
C GLU A 21 9.68 4.63 -5.67
N GLU A 22 9.07 4.74 -4.49
CA GLU A 22 9.15 3.71 -3.46
C GLU A 22 8.49 2.40 -3.95
N PHE A 23 7.32 2.50 -4.58
CA PHE A 23 6.63 1.36 -5.15
C PHE A 23 7.44 0.64 -6.24
N ASP A 24 8.04 1.38 -7.19
CA ASP A 24 8.92 0.80 -8.20
C ASP A 24 10.12 0.10 -7.54
N THR A 25 10.75 0.78 -6.56
CA THR A 25 11.89 0.21 -5.83
C THR A 25 11.55 -1.09 -5.11
N MET A 26 10.37 -1.16 -4.46
CA MET A 26 9.91 -2.35 -3.75
C MET A 26 9.54 -3.51 -4.68
N THR A 27 9.04 -3.21 -5.88
CA THR A 27 8.57 -4.24 -6.84
C THR A 27 9.65 -4.66 -7.82
N LYS A 28 10.70 -3.86 -8.00
CA LYS A 28 11.81 -4.14 -8.91
C LYS A 28 12.60 -5.37 -8.48
N GLY A 29 12.60 -6.38 -9.35
CA GLY A 29 13.34 -7.62 -9.12
C GLY A 29 12.72 -8.52 -8.05
N ILE A 30 11.46 -8.30 -7.66
CA ILE A 30 10.76 -9.19 -6.73
C ILE A 30 10.55 -10.56 -7.37
N ASP A 31 10.96 -11.61 -6.67
CA ASP A 31 10.74 -13.01 -7.07
C ASP A 31 9.64 -13.67 -6.23
N ALA A 32 9.35 -14.93 -6.51
CA ALA A 32 8.31 -15.68 -5.78
C ALA A 32 8.57 -15.74 -4.26
N VAL A 33 9.83 -15.82 -3.84
CA VAL A 33 10.21 -15.85 -2.41
C VAL A 33 10.03 -14.46 -1.79
N GLY A 34 10.42 -13.41 -2.50
CA GLY A 34 10.21 -12.03 -2.09
C GLY A 34 8.74 -11.70 -1.85
N ILE A 35 7.85 -12.09 -2.78
CA ILE A 35 6.39 -11.92 -2.63
C ILE A 35 5.89 -12.69 -1.40
N PHE A 36 6.33 -13.94 -1.22
CA PHE A 36 5.94 -14.76 -0.08
C PHE A 36 6.35 -14.12 1.25
N VAL A 37 7.62 -13.70 1.37
CA VAL A 37 8.14 -13.07 2.59
C VAL A 37 7.42 -11.76 2.88
N HIS A 38 7.14 -10.94 1.86
CA HIS A 38 6.40 -9.69 2.01
C HIS A 38 4.97 -9.93 2.53
N ASN A 39 4.23 -10.88 1.96
CA ASN A 39 2.88 -11.18 2.42
C ASN A 39 2.90 -11.77 3.85
N VAL A 40 3.86 -12.65 4.15
CA VAL A 40 4.01 -13.25 5.48
C VAL A 40 4.37 -12.19 6.53
N SER A 41 5.25 -11.23 6.21
CA SER A 41 5.65 -10.18 7.14
C SER A 41 4.50 -9.25 7.50
N ILE A 42 3.57 -8.99 6.57
CA ILE A 42 2.34 -8.22 6.84
C ILE A 42 1.29 -9.08 7.55
N ALA A 43 1.17 -10.36 7.20
CA ALA A 43 0.14 -11.25 7.75
C ALA A 43 0.41 -11.70 9.19
N LEU A 44 1.65 -12.03 9.55
CA LEU A 44 2.00 -12.57 10.86
C LEU A 44 1.61 -11.63 12.02
N PRO A 45 1.90 -10.31 11.96
CA PRO A 45 1.52 -9.41 13.04
C PRO A 45 -0.01 -9.25 13.20
N MET A 46 -0.79 -9.51 12.14
CA MET A 46 -2.26 -9.46 12.23
C MET A 46 -2.84 -10.55 13.14
N PHE A 47 -2.10 -11.63 13.44
CA PHE A 47 -2.56 -12.69 14.34
C PHE A 47 -2.38 -12.37 15.83
N ILE A 48 -1.69 -11.28 16.19
CA ILE A 48 -1.49 -10.88 17.58
C ILE A 48 -2.75 -10.15 18.06
N PRO A 49 -3.48 -10.65 19.07
CA PRO A 49 -4.69 -9.98 19.57
C PRO A 49 -4.41 -8.53 20.00
N GLY A 50 -5.30 -7.61 19.63
CA GLY A 50 -5.13 -6.17 19.87
C GLY A 50 -4.18 -5.49 18.88
N PHE A 51 -2.93 -5.96 18.77
CA PHE A 51 -1.94 -5.42 17.82
C PHE A 51 -2.42 -5.57 16.37
N GLY A 52 -3.00 -6.71 16.02
CA GLY A 52 -3.48 -6.99 14.66
C GLY A 52 -4.57 -6.05 14.18
N ILE A 53 -5.35 -5.46 15.09
CA ILE A 53 -6.35 -4.44 14.74
C ILE A 53 -5.64 -3.17 14.28
N VAL A 54 -4.67 -2.69 15.07
CA VAL A 54 -3.87 -1.49 14.72
C VAL A 54 -3.07 -1.74 13.44
N TRP A 55 -2.42 -2.89 13.34
CA TRP A 55 -1.64 -3.28 12.17
C TRP A 55 -2.50 -3.40 10.91
N GLY A 56 -3.69 -3.99 11.02
CA GLY A 56 -4.64 -4.10 9.91
C GLY A 56 -5.16 -2.74 9.45
N LEU A 57 -5.43 -1.81 10.38
CA LEU A 57 -5.79 -0.43 10.05
C LEU A 57 -4.66 0.31 9.34
N PHE A 58 -3.42 0.18 9.84
CA PHE A 58 -2.23 0.75 9.23
C PHE A 58 -2.01 0.20 7.81
N ALA A 59 -2.08 -1.12 7.63
CA ALA A 59 -1.95 -1.76 6.33
C ALA A 59 -3.04 -1.28 5.36
N ALA A 60 -4.31 -1.23 5.79
CA ALA A 60 -5.40 -0.74 4.97
C ALA A 60 -5.23 0.73 4.58
N PHE A 61 -4.77 1.59 5.49
CA PHE A 61 -4.51 3.00 5.22
C PHE A 61 -3.35 3.17 4.23
N SER A 62 -2.19 2.55 4.51
CA SER A 62 -0.99 2.63 3.66
C SER A 62 -1.28 2.15 2.23
N THR A 63 -1.96 1.01 2.09
CA THR A 63 -2.38 0.49 0.77
C THR A 63 -3.34 1.45 0.06
N GLY A 64 -4.24 2.12 0.78
CA GLY A 64 -5.12 3.12 0.19
C GLY A 64 -4.36 4.34 -0.32
N ILE A 65 -3.39 4.85 0.45
CA ILE A 65 -2.52 5.96 0.01
C ILE A 65 -1.72 5.59 -1.24
N ALA A 66 -1.08 4.40 -1.25
CA ALA A 66 -0.38 3.90 -2.42
C ALA A 66 -1.30 3.76 -3.64
N PHE A 67 -2.53 3.28 -3.42
CA PHE A 67 -3.53 3.19 -4.47
C PHE A 67 -3.98 4.57 -4.99
N SER A 68 -4.10 5.57 -4.12
CA SER A 68 -4.40 6.94 -4.54
C SER A 68 -3.31 7.51 -5.46
N ALA A 69 -2.03 7.31 -5.10
CA ALA A 69 -0.90 7.69 -5.95
C ALA A 69 -0.92 6.98 -7.31
N MET A 70 -1.25 5.68 -7.32
CA MET A 70 -1.41 4.92 -8.56
C MET A 70 -2.58 5.43 -9.43
N LYS A 71 -3.73 5.80 -8.84
CA LYS A 71 -4.84 6.41 -9.60
C LYS A 71 -4.42 7.70 -10.31
N SER A 72 -3.56 8.51 -9.68
CA SER A 72 -3.05 9.76 -10.25
C SER A 72 -2.09 9.56 -11.41
N THR A 73 -1.47 8.38 -11.54
CA THR A 73 -0.41 8.11 -12.53
C THR A 73 -0.80 7.06 -13.58
N ILE A 74 -1.77 6.19 -13.29
CA ILE A 74 -2.19 5.09 -14.16
C ILE A 74 -3.63 5.36 -14.63
N PRO A 75 -3.83 5.80 -15.90
CA PRO A 75 -5.16 6.17 -16.40
C PRO A 75 -6.21 5.06 -16.31
N LEU A 76 -5.80 3.79 -16.34
CA LEU A 76 -6.70 2.64 -16.23
C LEU A 76 -7.39 2.55 -14.85
N LEU A 77 -6.77 3.10 -13.81
CA LEU A 77 -7.27 3.03 -12.43
C LEU A 77 -8.23 4.16 -12.07
N ASN A 78 -8.47 5.10 -13.00
CA ASN A 78 -9.37 6.24 -12.82
C ASN A 78 -10.69 6.08 -13.61
N GLN A 79 -11.08 4.83 -13.89
CA GLN A 79 -12.35 4.46 -14.55
C GLN A 79 -13.46 4.27 -13.52
#